data_AF-A0A4Q6B1S9-F1
#
_entry.id   AF-A0A4Q6B1S9-F1
#
_cell.length_a   1.000
_cell.length_b   1.000
_cell.length_c   1.000
_cell.angle_alpha   90.00
_cell.angle_beta   90.00
_cell.angle_gamma   90.00
#
_symmetry.space_group_name_H-M   'P 1'
#
loop_
_entity.id
_entity.type
_entity.pdbx_description
1 polymer ?
#
loop_
_entity_poly.entity_id
_entity_poly.type
_entity_poly.pdbx_seq_one_letter_code
_entity_poly.pdbx_strand_id
1 'polypeptide(L)'
;MRNYLNKAALVVCALGLSVSAFAGNKDRTGQAGATELLINPWGQSTGLFGMNTSYVKGLESMKSNIAGLAFVKNTEIGLAHSVYLRGSNVSINNLGLAQKIGNLGVLGFNIMSVGFGDITITDFNNPEGGIGTYKPQFLNIQLGFGKEFVKGVYGGIGATFVSQQINSVRASGAAFEAGIQYITGKRDNFHFGVTLRNVGTNMRFSGSGFALNAENPGNENQQMNLQVPTEKFEMPTYLNFGISYDFFLDEKRLKSTDDVPQHRATVMANFTSNSFNNDYLGGGLEYAYRETFMLRGAYRYEQGIGSRETSNTFYTGLAAGATIQKSLGENGPTLALDYSYRPTARPNNGVHTFSLRFMTAPKSKKDASGADSE
;
A
#
# COMPACT_ATOMS: atom_id res chain seq x y z
N MET A 1 -9.21 -18.79 40.46
CA MET A 1 -9.33 -18.53 39.01
C MET A 1 -8.16 -17.73 38.42
N ARG A 2 -7.67 -16.65 39.05
CA ARG A 2 -6.58 -15.80 38.51
C ARG A 2 -5.25 -16.53 38.24
N ASN A 3 -4.91 -17.55 39.03
CA ASN A 3 -3.67 -18.33 38.87
C ASN A 3 -3.71 -19.32 37.69
N TYR A 4 -4.90 -19.75 37.24
CA TYR A 4 -5.04 -20.66 36.10
C TYR A 4 -4.99 -19.91 34.77
N LEU A 5 -5.52 -18.67 34.73
CA LEU A 5 -5.40 -17.75 33.59
C LEU A 5 -3.94 -17.38 33.28
N ASN A 6 -3.13 -17.09 34.30
CA ASN A 6 -1.72 -16.77 34.11
C ASN A 6 -0.91 -17.98 33.59
N LYS A 7 -1.25 -19.19 34.06
CA LYS A 7 -0.63 -20.44 33.57
C LYS A 7 -1.05 -20.77 32.14
N ALA A 8 -2.32 -20.56 31.80
CA ALA A 8 -2.82 -20.76 30.44
C ALA A 8 -2.19 -19.77 29.44
N ALA A 9 -2.04 -18.50 29.81
CA ALA A 9 -1.35 -17.49 28.99
C ALA A 9 0.12 -17.86 28.76
N LEU A 10 0.82 -18.35 29.80
CA LEU A 10 2.19 -18.85 29.69
C LEU A 10 2.32 -20.07 28.77
N VAL A 11 1.35 -21.00 28.82
CA VAL A 11 1.31 -22.18 27.94
C VAL A 11 1.03 -21.80 26.49
N VAL A 12 0.12 -20.83 26.24
CA VAL A 12 -0.14 -20.32 24.88
C VAL A 12 1.06 -19.56 24.32
N CYS A 13 1.74 -18.72 25.12
CA CYS A 13 2.98 -18.08 24.72
C CYS A 13 4.10 -19.09 24.48
N ALA A 14 4.23 -20.13 25.31
CA ALA A 14 5.23 -21.19 25.12
C ALA A 14 4.95 -22.04 23.87
N LEU A 15 3.68 -22.37 23.59
CA LEU A 15 3.27 -23.08 22.37
C LEU A 15 3.50 -22.24 21.10
N GLY A 16 3.29 -20.91 21.18
CA GLY A 16 3.59 -19.98 20.08
C GLY A 16 5.08 -19.83 19.77
N LEU A 17 5.97 -20.08 20.74
CA LEU A 17 7.43 -20.05 20.57
C LEU A 17 7.98 -21.31 19.89
N SER A 18 7.21 -22.41 19.85
CA SER A 18 7.64 -23.71 19.32
C SER A 18 7.29 -23.98 17.85
N VAL A 19 6.66 -23.04 17.14
CA VAL A 19 6.37 -23.20 15.70
C VAL A 19 7.49 -22.57 14.89
N SER A 20 8.43 -23.40 14.44
CA SER A 20 9.36 -23.04 13.37
C SER A 20 8.61 -23.04 12.04
N ALA A 21 7.99 -21.92 11.69
CA ALA A 21 7.43 -21.72 10.36
C ALA A 21 8.56 -21.41 9.37
N PHE A 22 8.93 -22.38 8.54
CA PHE A 22 9.68 -22.12 7.31
C PHE A 22 8.70 -21.52 6.30
N ALA A 23 8.57 -20.19 6.31
CA ALA A 23 7.74 -19.44 5.39
C ALA A 23 8.65 -18.59 4.47
N GLY A 24 8.45 -18.72 3.16
CA GLY A 24 9.18 -18.00 2.13
C GLY A 24 9.45 -18.87 0.90
N ASN A 25 9.13 -18.36 -0.29
CA ASN A 25 9.41 -19.02 -1.56
C ASN A 25 10.62 -18.37 -2.25
N LYS A 26 11.84 -18.73 -1.80
CA LYS A 26 13.09 -18.15 -2.32
C LYS A 26 13.34 -18.47 -3.79
N ASP A 27 12.80 -19.58 -4.29
CA ASP A 27 13.09 -20.12 -5.62
C ASP A 27 12.52 -19.28 -6.77
N ARG A 28 11.62 -18.33 -6.48
CA ARG A 28 10.99 -17.47 -7.49
C ARG A 28 11.48 -16.02 -7.45
N THR A 29 12.37 -15.65 -6.52
CA THR A 29 12.83 -14.25 -6.42
C THR A 29 13.51 -13.79 -7.70
N GLY A 30 13.07 -12.64 -8.23
CA GLY A 30 13.57 -12.08 -9.50
C GLY A 30 12.82 -12.50 -10.76
N GLN A 31 11.79 -13.35 -10.67
CA GLN A 31 10.99 -13.78 -11.81
C GLN A 31 9.70 -12.96 -12.04
N ALA A 32 9.29 -12.13 -11.07
CA ALA A 32 8.15 -11.24 -11.22
C ALA A 32 8.54 -9.91 -11.88
N GLY A 33 7.66 -9.41 -12.75
CA GLY A 33 7.66 -8.01 -13.16
C GLY A 33 6.64 -7.20 -12.35
N ALA A 34 6.34 -5.97 -12.75
CA ALA A 34 5.36 -5.12 -12.07
C ALA A 34 5.54 -4.94 -10.53
N THR A 35 6.79 -4.89 -10.05
CA THR A 35 7.10 -4.78 -8.61
C THR A 35 6.64 -3.47 -7.97
N GLU A 36 6.34 -2.45 -8.78
CA GLU A 36 5.67 -1.23 -8.35
C GLU A 36 4.32 -1.47 -7.70
N LEU A 37 3.64 -2.59 -7.97
CA LEU A 37 2.38 -2.95 -7.31
C LEU A 37 2.53 -3.21 -5.81
N LEU A 38 3.75 -3.43 -5.33
CA LEU A 38 4.06 -3.60 -3.91
C LEU A 38 4.30 -2.27 -3.19
N ILE A 39 4.37 -1.17 -3.94
CA ILE A 39 4.60 0.16 -3.38
C ILE A 39 3.31 0.68 -2.78
N ASN A 40 3.35 0.99 -1.49
CA ASN A 40 2.36 1.83 -0.84
C ASN A 40 2.78 3.30 -0.97
N PRO A 41 1.98 4.17 -1.61
CA PRO A 41 2.33 5.55 -1.85
C PRO A 41 1.89 6.53 -0.75
N TRP A 42 1.23 6.07 0.32
CA TRP A 42 0.59 6.94 1.31
C TRP A 42 1.41 7.12 2.59
N GLY A 43 1.63 8.37 3.01
CA GLY A 43 2.48 8.72 4.16
C GLY A 43 2.02 8.10 5.47
N GLN A 44 0.71 8.14 5.76
CA GLN A 44 0.16 7.61 7.02
C GLN A 44 0.45 6.11 7.20
N SER A 45 0.01 5.27 6.25
CA SER A 45 0.23 3.81 6.33
C SER A 45 1.70 3.41 6.15
N THR A 46 2.46 4.12 5.32
CA THR A 46 3.87 3.78 5.12
C THR A 46 4.77 4.14 6.30
N GLY A 47 4.32 5.01 7.22
CA GLY A 47 4.93 5.20 8.54
C GLY A 47 4.90 3.96 9.44
N LEU A 48 4.11 2.95 9.05
CA LEU A 48 4.01 1.63 9.67
C LEU A 48 4.33 0.50 8.67
N PHE A 49 5.02 0.79 7.55
CA PHE A 49 5.23 -0.20 6.47
C PHE A 49 3.95 -0.82 5.87
N GLY A 50 2.78 -0.22 6.09
CA GLY A 50 1.49 -0.81 5.70
C GLY A 50 1.01 -1.92 6.63
N MET A 51 1.60 -2.08 7.82
CA MET A 51 1.19 -3.08 8.83
C MET A 51 -0.16 -2.79 9.48
N ASN A 52 -0.75 -1.63 9.19
CA ASN A 52 -2.09 -1.26 9.62
C ASN A 52 -3.21 -2.01 8.87
N THR A 53 -2.93 -3.14 8.22
CA THR A 53 -3.88 -3.94 7.42
C THR A 53 -5.21 -4.23 8.12
N SER A 54 -5.20 -4.45 9.44
CA SER A 54 -6.39 -4.73 10.25
C SER A 54 -7.29 -3.51 10.48
N TYR A 55 -6.75 -2.29 10.44
CA TYR A 55 -7.47 -1.09 10.86
C TYR A 55 -7.29 0.11 9.92
N VAL A 56 -6.63 -0.08 8.77
CA VAL A 56 -6.44 0.96 7.75
C VAL A 56 -7.79 1.45 7.23
N LYS A 57 -7.92 2.76 7.04
CA LYS A 57 -9.19 3.42 6.65
C LYS A 57 -8.93 4.47 5.58
N GLY A 58 -9.94 4.79 4.80
CA GLY A 58 -9.88 5.89 3.82
C GLY A 58 -9.13 5.52 2.55
N LEU A 59 -8.59 6.52 1.85
CA LEU A 59 -7.93 6.34 0.56
C LEU A 59 -6.73 5.39 0.59
N GLU A 60 -5.98 5.40 1.70
CA GLU A 60 -4.81 4.56 1.86
C GLU A 60 -5.12 3.06 1.88
N SER A 61 -6.37 2.70 2.20
CA SER A 61 -6.83 1.33 2.21
C SER A 61 -6.73 0.69 0.81
N MET A 62 -6.89 1.48 -0.26
CA MET A 62 -6.73 1.01 -1.64
C MET A 62 -5.32 0.48 -1.92
N LYS A 63 -4.31 0.91 -1.15
CA LYS A 63 -2.92 0.44 -1.24
C LYS A 63 -2.45 -0.33 -0.01
N SER A 64 -3.37 -0.80 0.84
CA SER A 64 -3.07 -1.66 1.98
C SER A 64 -4.09 -2.79 2.13
N ASN A 65 -5.31 -2.52 2.62
CA ASN A 65 -6.42 -3.46 2.68
C ASN A 65 -7.69 -2.77 2.19
N ILE A 66 -8.21 -3.19 1.03
CA ILE A 66 -9.31 -2.51 0.34
C ILE A 66 -10.60 -2.41 1.17
N ALA A 67 -10.81 -3.30 2.16
CA ALA A 67 -11.94 -3.23 3.08
C ALA A 67 -12.03 -1.90 3.85
N GLY A 68 -10.88 -1.27 4.11
CA GLY A 68 -10.80 0.02 4.78
C GLY A 68 -11.49 1.18 4.04
N LEU A 69 -11.84 0.97 2.77
CA LEU A 69 -12.53 1.97 1.95
C LEU A 69 -13.97 2.19 2.48
N ALA A 70 -14.57 1.17 3.09
CA ALA A 70 -15.90 1.23 3.68
C ALA A 70 -16.05 2.29 4.79
N PHE A 71 -14.94 2.77 5.37
CA PHE A 71 -14.96 3.73 6.46
C PHE A 71 -15.10 5.18 6.01
N VAL A 72 -14.93 5.47 4.71
CA VAL A 72 -15.10 6.83 4.17
C VAL A 72 -16.53 7.31 4.39
N LYS A 73 -16.68 8.46 5.05
CA LYS A 73 -17.98 8.96 5.48
C LYS A 73 -18.68 9.82 4.43
N ASN A 74 -17.93 10.51 3.58
CA ASN A 74 -18.46 11.30 2.46
C ASN A 74 -17.48 11.28 1.28
N THR A 75 -16.74 12.35 1.04
CA THR A 75 -15.70 12.44 0.00
C THR A 75 -14.34 12.54 0.66
N GLU A 76 -13.37 11.78 0.17
CA GLU A 76 -11.97 11.90 0.54
C GLU A 76 -11.14 12.05 -0.74
N ILE A 77 -10.29 13.07 -0.78
CA ILE A 77 -9.35 13.33 -1.87
C ILE A 77 -7.96 13.33 -1.29
N GLY A 78 -7.00 12.72 -1.96
CA GLY A 78 -5.63 12.61 -1.48
C GLY A 78 -4.61 12.76 -2.58
N LEU A 79 -3.51 13.42 -2.25
CA LEU A 79 -2.31 13.51 -3.06
C LEU A 79 -1.14 12.99 -2.24
N ALA A 80 -0.22 12.27 -2.87
CA ALA A 80 1.01 11.86 -2.22
C ALA A 80 2.19 11.93 -3.17
N HIS A 81 3.35 12.25 -2.59
CA HIS A 81 4.62 12.28 -3.29
C HIS A 81 5.66 11.54 -2.44
N SER A 82 6.37 10.60 -3.06
CA SER A 82 7.51 9.95 -2.44
C SER A 82 8.79 10.22 -3.21
N VAL A 83 9.84 10.58 -2.46
CA VAL A 83 11.22 10.55 -2.93
C VAL A 83 11.75 9.16 -2.60
N TYR A 84 11.85 8.31 -3.61
CA TYR A 84 12.25 6.92 -3.46
C TYR A 84 13.75 6.81 -3.61
N LEU A 85 14.45 6.25 -2.61
CA LEU A 85 15.92 6.16 -2.58
C LEU A 85 16.57 7.51 -2.90
N ARG A 86 16.46 8.46 -1.97
CA ARG A 86 16.88 9.85 -2.17
C ARG A 86 18.28 9.92 -2.82
N GLY A 87 18.36 10.60 -3.97
CA GLY A 87 19.54 10.66 -4.84
C GLY A 87 19.44 9.85 -6.13
N SER A 88 18.44 8.97 -6.28
CA SER A 88 18.24 8.14 -7.48
C SER A 88 17.36 8.78 -8.57
N ASN A 89 16.79 9.97 -8.33
CA ASN A 89 15.75 10.61 -9.15
C ASN A 89 14.44 9.82 -9.30
N VAL A 90 14.30 8.68 -8.60
CA VAL A 90 13.05 7.92 -8.59
C VAL A 90 12.02 8.63 -7.72
N SER A 91 10.88 8.95 -8.31
CA SER A 91 9.76 9.59 -7.63
C SER A 91 8.46 8.82 -7.85
N ILE A 92 7.61 8.83 -6.83
CA ILE A 92 6.29 8.21 -6.88
C ILE A 92 5.27 9.30 -6.62
N ASN A 93 4.37 9.52 -7.58
CA ASN A 93 3.26 10.46 -7.45
C ASN A 93 1.96 9.68 -7.40
N ASN A 94 1.05 10.11 -6.54
CA ASN A 94 -0.19 9.40 -6.33
C ASN A 94 -1.36 10.34 -6.08
N LEU A 95 -2.50 10.04 -6.69
CA LEU A 95 -3.77 10.75 -6.55
C LEU A 95 -4.85 9.73 -6.18
N GLY A 96 -5.72 10.09 -5.24
CA GLY A 96 -6.85 9.26 -4.83
C GLY A 96 -8.12 10.07 -4.66
N LEU A 97 -9.25 9.44 -4.98
CA LEU A 97 -10.60 9.91 -4.69
C LEU A 97 -11.42 8.75 -4.12
N ALA A 98 -12.08 8.95 -2.99
CA ALA A 98 -13.07 8.02 -2.46
C ALA A 98 -14.37 8.77 -2.21
N GLN A 99 -15.47 8.15 -2.62
CA GLN A 99 -16.80 8.73 -2.53
C GLN A 99 -17.77 7.71 -1.96
N LYS A 100 -18.40 8.06 -0.85
CA LYS A 100 -19.54 7.32 -0.32
C LYS A 100 -20.76 7.53 -1.21
N ILE A 101 -21.43 6.45 -1.57
CA ILE A 101 -22.63 6.43 -2.41
C ILE A 101 -23.80 5.90 -1.59
N GLY A 102 -24.50 6.81 -0.91
CA GLY A 102 -25.64 6.48 -0.07
C GLY A 102 -25.36 5.32 0.88
N ASN A 103 -26.22 4.29 0.81
CA ASN A 103 -26.10 3.05 1.57
C ASN A 103 -25.46 1.90 0.77
N LEU A 104 -25.10 2.13 -0.50
CA LEU A 104 -24.53 1.09 -1.35
C LEU A 104 -23.13 0.70 -0.87
N GLY A 105 -22.31 1.70 -0.55
CA GLY A 105 -20.92 1.53 -0.13
C GLY A 105 -20.08 2.75 -0.50
N VAL A 106 -18.79 2.53 -0.72
CA VAL A 106 -17.82 3.55 -1.10
C VAL A 106 -17.13 3.11 -2.38
N LEU A 107 -17.12 3.97 -3.40
CA LEU A 107 -16.25 3.82 -4.56
C LEU A 107 -14.94 4.55 -4.35
N GLY A 108 -13.86 3.94 -4.80
CA GLY A 108 -12.51 4.47 -4.74
C GLY A 108 -11.88 4.48 -6.13
N PHE A 109 -11.11 5.52 -6.40
CA PHE A 109 -10.28 5.67 -7.57
C PHE A 109 -8.87 6.09 -7.14
N ASN A 110 -7.85 5.46 -7.69
CA ASN A 110 -6.47 5.78 -7.37
C ASN A 110 -5.57 5.68 -8.60
N ILE A 111 -4.71 6.68 -8.79
CA ILE A 111 -3.66 6.68 -9.81
C ILE A 111 -2.32 6.78 -9.09
N MET A 112 -1.42 5.83 -9.36
CA MET A 112 -0.04 5.87 -8.91
C MET A 112 0.88 5.83 -10.13
N SER A 113 1.81 6.78 -10.19
CA SER A 113 2.82 6.87 -11.25
C SER A 113 4.21 6.79 -10.61
N VAL A 114 5.09 5.96 -11.19
CA VAL A 114 6.50 5.88 -10.81
C VAL A 114 7.33 6.41 -11.98
N GLY A 115 8.11 7.46 -11.71
CA GLY A 115 9.05 8.04 -12.65
C GLY A 115 10.47 7.79 -12.21
N PHE A 116 11.36 7.52 -13.16
CA PHE A 116 12.77 7.21 -12.92
C PHE A 116 13.73 8.36 -13.28
N GLY A 117 13.18 9.52 -13.64
CA GLY A 117 13.95 10.63 -14.20
C GLY A 117 14.46 10.34 -15.60
N ASP A 118 15.41 11.16 -16.05
CA ASP A 118 16.03 11.04 -17.37
C ASP A 118 17.27 10.17 -17.25
N ILE A 119 17.30 9.05 -17.97
CA ILE A 119 18.45 8.14 -18.00
C ILE A 119 19.20 8.35 -19.29
N THR A 120 20.48 8.71 -19.18
CA THR A 120 21.38 8.92 -20.30
C THR A 120 21.64 7.61 -21.02
N ILE A 121 21.53 7.63 -22.36
CA ILE A 121 21.89 6.49 -23.21
C ILE A 121 23.40 6.49 -23.39
N THR A 122 24.04 5.34 -23.14
CA THR A 122 25.49 5.13 -23.32
C THR A 122 25.73 3.92 -24.20
N ASP A 123 26.74 3.98 -25.05
CA ASP A 123 27.24 2.82 -25.81
C ASP A 123 28.77 2.77 -25.75
N PHE A 124 29.38 1.79 -26.43
CA PHE A 124 30.84 1.63 -26.46
C PHE A 124 31.57 2.88 -27.00
N ASN A 125 30.97 3.60 -27.96
CA ASN A 125 31.55 4.80 -28.56
C ASN A 125 31.25 6.07 -27.76
N ASN A 126 30.19 6.06 -26.96
CA ASN A 126 29.68 7.18 -26.18
C ASN A 126 29.49 6.77 -24.71
N PRO A 127 30.57 6.42 -23.98
CA PRO A 127 30.49 5.95 -22.60
C PRO A 127 29.98 7.03 -21.63
N GLU A 128 30.26 8.30 -21.92
CA GLU A 128 29.77 9.47 -21.17
C GLU A 128 28.35 9.89 -21.61
N GLY A 129 27.78 9.21 -22.60
CA GLY A 129 26.50 9.55 -23.21
C GLY A 129 26.61 10.61 -24.32
N GLY A 130 25.59 11.48 -24.44
CA GLY A 130 25.49 12.48 -25.51
C GLY A 130 24.65 12.03 -26.71
N ILE A 131 24.11 10.82 -26.68
CA ILE A 131 23.27 10.22 -27.73
C ILE A 131 21.78 10.17 -27.35
N GLY A 132 21.37 10.99 -26.37
CA GLY A 132 19.99 11.12 -25.92
C GLY A 132 19.70 10.47 -24.56
N THR A 133 18.41 10.46 -24.20
CA THR A 133 17.92 9.95 -22.92
C THR A 133 16.65 9.12 -23.13
N TYR A 134 16.40 8.15 -22.24
CA TYR A 134 15.13 7.46 -22.15
C TYR A 134 14.50 7.63 -20.76
N LYS A 135 13.17 7.55 -20.70
CA LYS A 135 12.39 7.81 -19.47
C LYS A 135 11.45 6.64 -19.18
N PRO A 136 11.85 5.68 -18.33
CA PRO A 136 10.93 4.66 -17.86
C PRO A 136 9.79 5.28 -17.06
N GLN A 137 8.59 4.76 -17.26
CA GLN A 137 7.40 5.18 -16.53
C GLN A 137 6.52 3.98 -16.23
N PHE A 138 6.14 3.84 -14.96
CA PHE A 138 5.14 2.88 -14.52
C PHE A 138 3.87 3.60 -14.08
N LEU A 139 2.72 3.02 -14.40
CA LEU A 139 1.40 3.58 -14.13
C LEU A 139 0.46 2.49 -13.63
N ASN A 140 -0.13 2.74 -12.46
CA ASN A 140 -1.18 1.92 -11.87
C ASN A 140 -2.45 2.75 -11.75
N ILE A 141 -3.55 2.30 -12.34
CA ILE A 141 -4.88 2.91 -12.20
C ILE A 141 -5.79 1.89 -11.52
N GLN A 142 -6.36 2.25 -10.40
CA GLN A 142 -7.11 1.34 -9.55
C GLN A 142 -8.52 1.87 -9.30
N LEU A 143 -9.49 0.96 -9.43
CA LEU A 143 -10.86 1.14 -8.99
C LEU A 143 -11.11 0.21 -7.81
N GLY A 144 -11.84 0.71 -6.81
CA GLY A 144 -12.13 -0.01 -5.59
C GLY A 144 -13.58 0.17 -5.16
N PHE A 145 -14.12 -0.85 -4.50
CA PHE A 145 -15.40 -0.77 -3.82
C PHE A 145 -15.27 -1.35 -2.41
N GLY A 146 -15.78 -0.64 -1.41
CA GLY A 146 -15.78 -1.07 -0.01
C GLY A 146 -17.16 -0.92 0.62
N LYS A 147 -17.54 -1.89 1.45
CA LYS A 147 -18.84 -1.89 2.14
C LYS A 147 -18.76 -2.55 3.52
N GLU A 148 -19.57 -2.03 4.46
CA GLU A 148 -19.94 -2.73 5.68
C GLU A 148 -21.05 -3.75 5.38
N PHE A 149 -20.78 -5.04 5.59
CA PHE A 149 -21.74 -6.11 5.30
C PHE A 149 -22.67 -6.37 6.48
N VAL A 150 -22.05 -6.49 7.66
CA VAL A 150 -22.72 -6.55 8.95
C VAL A 150 -21.92 -5.72 9.93
N LYS A 151 -22.52 -5.35 11.07
CA LYS A 151 -21.85 -4.53 12.08
C LYS A 151 -20.49 -5.15 12.46
N GLY A 152 -19.42 -4.41 12.25
CA GLY A 152 -18.06 -4.83 12.56
C GLY A 152 -17.39 -5.71 11.50
N VAL A 153 -18.05 -6.05 10.38
CA VAL A 153 -17.45 -6.78 9.25
C VAL A 153 -17.49 -5.91 8.00
N TYR A 154 -16.31 -5.51 7.56
CA TYR A 154 -16.11 -4.68 6.38
C TYR A 154 -15.39 -5.51 5.32
N GLY A 155 -15.78 -5.36 4.06
CA GLY A 155 -15.06 -5.98 2.97
C GLY A 155 -14.94 -5.05 1.78
N GLY A 156 -14.03 -5.38 0.89
CA GLY A 156 -13.81 -4.63 -0.32
C GLY A 156 -13.19 -5.47 -1.42
N ILE A 157 -13.33 -4.97 -2.64
CA ILE A 157 -12.75 -5.53 -3.85
C ILE A 157 -12.14 -4.40 -4.68
N GLY A 158 -11.11 -4.73 -5.45
CA GLY A 158 -10.46 -3.76 -6.32
C GLY A 158 -9.93 -4.40 -7.60
N ALA A 159 -9.82 -3.57 -8.63
CA ALA A 159 -9.19 -3.89 -9.89
C ALA A 159 -8.15 -2.81 -10.22
N THR A 160 -6.95 -3.22 -10.60
CA THR A 160 -5.84 -2.34 -10.96
C THR A 160 -5.40 -2.64 -12.38
N PHE A 161 -5.45 -1.63 -13.25
CA PHE A 161 -4.75 -1.62 -14.52
C PHE A 161 -3.29 -1.23 -14.29
N VAL A 162 -2.37 -1.98 -14.88
CA VAL A 162 -0.93 -1.85 -14.72
C VAL A 162 -0.31 -1.61 -16.09
N SER A 163 0.57 -0.63 -16.19
CA SER A 163 1.29 -0.32 -17.42
C SER A 163 2.73 0.06 -17.10
N GLN A 164 3.66 -0.58 -17.78
CA GLN A 164 5.09 -0.27 -17.73
C GLN A 164 5.56 0.10 -19.12
N GLN A 165 6.27 1.22 -19.27
CA GLN A 165 6.73 1.67 -20.58
C GLN A 165 8.08 2.39 -20.54
N ILE A 166 8.78 2.27 -21.65
CA ILE A 166 9.85 3.16 -22.13
C ILE A 166 9.48 3.61 -23.55
N ASN A 167 10.30 4.45 -24.19
CA ASN A 167 9.96 5.07 -25.49
C ASN A 167 9.48 4.10 -26.58
N SER A 168 10.05 2.90 -26.67
CA SER A 168 9.79 1.94 -27.76
C SER A 168 9.15 0.61 -27.31
N VAL A 169 8.91 0.44 -26.00
CA VAL A 169 8.48 -0.83 -25.40
C VAL A 169 7.45 -0.59 -24.30
N ARG A 170 6.40 -1.41 -24.28
CA ARG A 170 5.33 -1.37 -23.27
C ARG A 170 4.91 -2.77 -22.83
N ALA A 171 4.53 -2.91 -21.57
CA ALA A 171 3.76 -4.05 -21.05
C ALA A 171 2.56 -3.54 -20.28
N SER A 172 1.43 -4.25 -20.34
CA SER A 172 0.24 -3.93 -19.57
C SER A 172 -0.48 -5.17 -19.08
N GLY A 173 -1.20 -5.05 -17.98
CA GLY A 173 -2.02 -6.12 -17.43
C GLY A 173 -3.09 -5.59 -16.48
N ALA A 174 -3.89 -6.52 -15.95
CA ALA A 174 -4.87 -6.23 -14.92
C ALA A 174 -4.63 -7.11 -13.69
N ALA A 175 -4.87 -6.56 -12.51
CA ALA A 175 -4.77 -7.26 -11.24
C ALA A 175 -6.01 -7.02 -10.39
N PHE A 176 -6.40 -8.01 -9.61
CA PHE A 176 -7.55 -7.97 -8.72
C PHE A 176 -7.11 -8.15 -7.28
N GLU A 177 -7.90 -7.59 -6.38
CA GLU A 177 -7.68 -7.70 -4.95
C GLU A 177 -9.00 -7.78 -4.19
N ALA A 178 -8.94 -8.42 -3.03
CA ALA A 178 -10.04 -8.50 -2.09
C ALA A 178 -9.51 -8.38 -0.67
N GLY A 179 -10.33 -7.85 0.22
CA GLY A 179 -9.95 -7.67 1.62
C GLY A 179 -11.16 -7.68 2.54
N ILE A 180 -10.89 -8.05 3.79
CA ILE A 180 -11.84 -8.05 4.90
C ILE A 180 -11.16 -7.39 6.10
N GLN A 181 -11.94 -6.62 6.86
CA GLN A 181 -11.61 -6.17 8.21
C GLN A 181 -12.74 -6.56 9.15
N TYR A 182 -12.37 -7.09 10.31
CA TYR A 182 -13.26 -7.42 11.41
C TYR A 182 -12.88 -6.58 12.63
N ILE A 183 -13.86 -5.86 13.16
CA ILE A 183 -13.71 -4.96 14.31
C ILE A 183 -14.70 -5.39 15.39
N THR A 184 -14.20 -5.56 16.61
CA THR A 184 -15.02 -5.94 17.76
C THR A 184 -14.42 -5.40 19.07
N GLY A 185 -15.11 -5.64 20.17
CA GLY A 185 -14.76 -5.16 21.50
C GLY A 185 -15.70 -4.06 21.99
N LYS A 186 -15.53 -3.67 23.25
CA LYS A 186 -16.45 -2.72 23.92
C LYS A 186 -16.44 -1.34 23.26
N ARG A 187 -15.29 -0.93 22.75
CA ARG A 187 -15.07 0.36 22.05
C ARG A 187 -14.43 0.12 20.68
N ASP A 188 -14.80 -0.98 20.01
CA ASP A 188 -14.24 -1.34 18.70
C ASP A 188 -12.70 -1.43 18.74
N ASN A 189 -12.18 -1.95 19.84
CA ASN A 189 -10.77 -1.89 20.22
C ASN A 189 -9.94 -3.09 19.75
N PHE A 190 -10.55 -4.14 19.21
CA PHE A 190 -9.86 -5.26 18.60
C PHE A 190 -10.12 -5.26 17.09
N HIS A 191 -9.04 -5.36 16.32
CA HIS A 191 -9.11 -5.38 14.87
C HIS A 191 -8.36 -6.57 14.32
N PHE A 192 -8.96 -7.21 13.32
CA PHE A 192 -8.37 -8.25 12.51
C PHE A 192 -8.59 -7.92 11.04
N GLY A 193 -7.63 -8.19 10.17
CA GLY A 193 -7.83 -7.99 8.74
C GLY A 193 -6.99 -8.90 7.89
N VAL A 194 -7.54 -9.25 6.74
CA VAL A 194 -6.89 -10.07 5.71
C VAL A 194 -7.12 -9.44 4.37
N THR A 195 -6.10 -9.42 3.52
CA THR A 195 -6.23 -8.96 2.14
C THR A 195 -5.31 -9.74 1.22
N LEU A 196 -5.88 -10.18 0.10
CA LEU A 196 -5.15 -10.78 -1.01
C LEU A 196 -5.05 -9.73 -2.10
N ARG A 197 -3.84 -9.39 -2.50
CA ARG A 197 -3.57 -8.29 -3.43
C ARG A 197 -2.81 -8.75 -4.65
N ASN A 198 -3.06 -8.06 -5.75
CA ASN A 198 -2.36 -8.22 -7.02
C ASN A 198 -2.48 -9.63 -7.63
N VAL A 199 -3.66 -10.25 -7.57
CA VAL A 199 -3.95 -11.47 -8.34
C VAL A 199 -4.18 -11.04 -9.78
N GLY A 200 -3.16 -11.18 -10.63
CA GLY A 200 -3.15 -10.53 -11.94
C GLY A 200 -2.83 -11.46 -13.11
N THR A 201 -3.13 -10.95 -14.30
CA THR A 201 -2.78 -11.58 -15.58
C THR A 201 -1.27 -11.54 -15.82
N ASN A 202 -0.73 -12.51 -16.57
CA ASN A 202 0.66 -12.40 -17.04
C ASN A 202 0.81 -11.19 -17.96
N MET A 203 1.92 -10.49 -17.81
CA MET A 203 2.32 -9.37 -18.67
C MET A 203 3.39 -9.81 -19.67
N ARG A 204 3.54 -9.05 -20.75
CA ARG A 204 4.55 -9.27 -21.78
C ARG A 204 4.95 -7.93 -22.36
N PHE A 205 6.24 -7.74 -22.60
CA PHE A 205 6.74 -6.53 -23.27
C PHE A 205 6.57 -6.65 -24.78
N SER A 206 6.03 -5.62 -25.41
CA SER A 206 5.90 -5.52 -26.86
C SER A 206 6.20 -4.09 -27.32
N GLY A 207 6.40 -3.92 -28.63
CA GLY A 207 6.72 -2.62 -29.23
C GLY A 207 7.85 -2.72 -30.25
N SER A 208 8.13 -1.59 -30.89
CA SER A 208 9.14 -1.48 -31.95
C SER A 208 10.56 -1.77 -31.46
N GLY A 209 10.81 -1.67 -30.15
CA GLY A 209 12.10 -2.04 -29.56
C GLY A 209 12.48 -3.52 -29.72
N PHE A 210 11.53 -4.40 -30.08
CA PHE A 210 11.79 -5.82 -30.40
C PHE A 210 11.58 -6.15 -31.89
N ALA A 211 11.49 -5.13 -32.75
CA ALA A 211 11.44 -5.33 -34.18
C ALA A 211 12.88 -5.46 -34.72
N LEU A 212 13.12 -6.46 -35.56
CA LEU A 212 14.37 -6.66 -36.28
C LEU A 212 14.11 -6.45 -37.77
N ASN A 213 15.04 -5.79 -38.46
CA ASN A 213 15.03 -5.76 -39.92
C ASN A 213 15.48 -7.14 -40.42
N ALA A 214 14.65 -7.79 -41.23
CA ALA A 214 14.95 -9.07 -41.86
C ALA A 214 14.80 -8.93 -43.39
N GLU A 215 15.63 -9.66 -44.13
CA GLU A 215 15.51 -9.77 -45.59
C GLU A 215 14.24 -10.55 -45.95
N ASN A 216 13.51 -10.08 -46.96
CA ASN A 216 12.30 -10.75 -47.41
C ASN A 216 12.67 -12.02 -48.21
N PRO A 217 12.24 -13.22 -47.80
CA PRO A 217 12.54 -14.48 -48.50
C PRO A 217 12.04 -14.53 -49.95
N GLY A 218 11.07 -13.69 -50.32
CA GLY A 218 10.52 -13.60 -51.67
C GLY A 218 11.08 -12.46 -52.54
N ASN A 219 11.87 -11.54 -51.98
CA ASN A 219 12.49 -10.44 -52.72
C ASN A 219 13.63 -9.82 -51.90
N GLU A 220 14.87 -10.12 -52.25
CA GLU A 220 16.08 -9.63 -51.55
C GLU A 220 16.21 -8.09 -51.52
N ASN A 221 15.50 -7.38 -52.41
CA ASN A 221 15.47 -5.91 -52.43
C ASN A 221 14.41 -5.30 -51.49
N GLN A 222 13.65 -6.11 -50.74
CA GLN A 222 12.66 -5.64 -49.77
C GLN A 222 13.03 -6.09 -48.35
N GLN A 223 13.03 -5.13 -47.43
CA GLN A 223 13.16 -5.40 -46.00
C GLN A 223 11.78 -5.61 -45.38
N MET A 224 11.70 -6.53 -44.42
CA MET A 224 10.52 -6.72 -43.57
C MET A 224 10.88 -6.58 -42.10
N ASN A 225 9.92 -6.12 -41.28
CA ASN A 225 10.07 -6.06 -39.84
C ASN A 225 9.64 -7.40 -39.22
N LEU A 226 10.57 -8.12 -38.64
CA LEU A 226 10.31 -9.31 -37.84
C LEU A 226 10.14 -8.92 -36.38
N GLN A 227 8.95 -9.17 -35.81
CA GLN A 227 8.70 -8.94 -34.39
C GLN A 227 9.14 -10.15 -33.58
N VAL A 228 10.12 -9.98 -32.68
CA VAL A 228 10.53 -11.05 -31.76
C VAL A 228 9.58 -11.08 -30.57
N PRO A 229 8.88 -12.20 -30.30
CA PRO A 229 8.04 -12.32 -29.12
C PRO A 229 8.91 -12.38 -27.86
N THR A 230 8.58 -11.57 -26.86
CA THR A 230 9.24 -11.61 -25.55
C THR A 230 8.55 -12.60 -24.62
N GLU A 231 9.21 -12.99 -23.53
CA GLU A 231 8.61 -13.89 -22.54
C GLU A 231 7.51 -13.24 -21.69
N LYS A 232 6.60 -14.09 -21.20
CA LYS A 232 5.59 -13.67 -20.22
C LYS A 232 6.22 -13.60 -18.83
N PHE A 233 5.79 -12.63 -18.03
CA PHE A 233 6.12 -12.54 -16.61
C PHE A 233 4.86 -12.36 -15.77
N GLU A 234 4.91 -12.83 -14.54
CA GLU A 234 3.82 -12.76 -13.57
C GLU A 234 3.91 -11.48 -12.73
N MET A 235 2.76 -11.03 -12.21
CA MET A 235 2.69 -9.93 -11.24
C MET A 235 2.88 -10.46 -9.81
N PRO A 236 3.42 -9.65 -8.88
CA PRO A 236 3.67 -10.07 -7.51
C PRO A 236 2.39 -10.01 -6.68
N THR A 237 1.75 -11.17 -6.53
CA THR A 237 0.66 -11.37 -5.56
C THR A 237 1.22 -11.44 -4.14
N TYR A 238 0.50 -10.86 -3.19
CA TYR A 238 0.77 -11.08 -1.77
C TYR A 238 -0.50 -11.17 -0.95
N LEU A 239 -0.38 -11.90 0.16
CA LEU A 239 -1.44 -12.11 1.14
C LEU A 239 -0.98 -11.49 2.46
N ASN A 240 -1.79 -10.59 3.01
CA ASN A 240 -1.45 -9.84 4.20
C ASN A 240 -2.48 -10.09 5.31
N PHE A 241 -2.00 -10.42 6.50
CA PHE A 241 -2.76 -10.66 7.72
C PHE A 241 -2.33 -9.67 8.80
N GLY A 242 -3.28 -8.95 9.38
CA GLY A 242 -3.04 -8.01 10.47
C GLY A 242 -3.91 -8.30 11.67
N ILE A 243 -3.35 -8.03 12.85
CA ILE A 243 -4.08 -7.92 14.11
C ILE A 243 -3.62 -6.66 14.84
N SER A 244 -4.57 -5.93 15.41
CA SER A 244 -4.25 -4.77 16.23
C SER A 244 -5.21 -4.60 17.39
N TYR A 245 -4.75 -3.91 18.43
CA TYR A 245 -5.55 -3.60 19.60
C TYR A 245 -5.35 -2.15 20.02
N ASP A 246 -6.46 -1.45 20.27
CA ASP A 246 -6.49 -0.06 20.70
C ASP A 246 -6.62 0.02 22.24
N PHE A 247 -5.67 0.69 22.85
CA PHE A 247 -5.69 1.05 24.26
C PHE A 247 -6.10 2.52 24.40
N PHE A 248 -7.22 2.75 25.08
CA PHE A 248 -7.71 4.10 25.40
C PHE A 248 -7.17 4.51 26.78
N LEU A 249 -6.09 5.28 26.79
CA LEU A 249 -5.29 5.54 28.00
C LEU A 249 -6.02 6.40 29.04
N ASP A 250 -6.98 7.19 28.59
CA ASP A 250 -7.79 8.09 29.41
C ASP A 250 -9.20 7.56 29.70
N GLU A 251 -9.49 6.30 29.38
CA GLU A 251 -10.82 5.71 29.55
C GLU A 251 -11.34 5.80 31.01
N LYS A 252 -10.44 5.67 31.99
CA LYS A 252 -10.79 5.77 33.42
C LYS A 252 -11.04 7.19 33.92
N ARG A 253 -10.71 8.20 33.11
CA ARG A 253 -10.83 9.63 33.45
C ARG A 253 -12.03 10.29 32.76
N LEU A 254 -12.78 9.52 31.97
CA LEU A 254 -14.00 9.97 31.32
C LEU A 254 -15.09 10.22 32.37
N LYS A 255 -15.84 11.31 32.22
CA LYS A 255 -16.89 11.71 33.17
C LYS A 255 -18.23 11.06 32.83
N SER A 256 -18.44 10.75 31.56
CA SER A 256 -19.59 10.00 31.04
C SER A 256 -19.13 8.77 30.25
N THR A 257 -20.00 7.74 30.18
CA THR A 257 -19.79 6.58 29.30
C THR A 257 -19.71 6.96 27.82
N ASP A 258 -20.34 8.08 27.46
CA ASP A 258 -20.45 8.58 26.08
C ASP A 258 -19.27 9.49 25.68
N ASP A 259 -18.39 9.84 26.62
CA ASP A 259 -17.22 10.65 26.29
C ASP A 259 -16.26 9.87 25.38
N VAL A 260 -15.67 10.59 24.42
CA VAL A 260 -14.70 10.05 23.48
C VAL A 260 -13.29 10.13 24.11
N PRO A 261 -12.57 9.00 24.23
CA PRO A 261 -11.19 9.01 24.67
C PRO A 261 -10.32 9.90 23.79
N GLN A 262 -9.46 10.71 24.39
CA GLN A 262 -8.54 11.60 23.69
C GLN A 262 -7.20 10.93 23.40
N HIS A 263 -6.84 9.85 24.11
CA HIS A 263 -5.56 9.20 23.97
C HIS A 263 -5.73 7.74 23.54
N ARG A 264 -5.38 7.44 22.28
CA ARG A 264 -5.35 6.08 21.75
C ARG A 264 -3.91 5.63 21.52
N ALA A 265 -3.57 4.44 22.01
CA ALA A 265 -2.34 3.74 21.65
C ALA A 265 -2.71 2.41 21.00
N THR A 266 -2.27 2.18 19.78
CA THR A 266 -2.56 0.96 19.01
C THR A 266 -1.30 0.14 18.86
N VAL A 267 -1.34 -1.10 19.35
CA VAL A 267 -0.30 -2.09 19.09
C VAL A 267 -0.76 -2.96 17.93
N MET A 268 0.15 -3.28 17.01
CA MET A 268 -0.17 -4.10 15.86
C MET A 268 0.91 -5.12 15.56
N ALA A 269 0.49 -6.25 15.00
CA ALA A 269 1.34 -7.26 14.39
C ALA A 269 0.80 -7.60 13.01
N ASN A 270 1.71 -7.91 12.09
CA ASN A 270 1.36 -8.12 10.70
C ASN A 270 2.26 -9.17 10.05
N PHE A 271 1.66 -10.06 9.27
CA PHE A 271 2.36 -11.06 8.46
C PHE A 271 1.96 -10.88 6.99
N THR A 272 2.95 -10.75 6.12
CA THR A 272 2.75 -10.67 4.67
C THR A 272 3.47 -11.83 4.00
N SER A 273 2.72 -12.70 3.33
CA SER A 273 3.27 -13.73 2.46
C SER A 273 3.36 -13.23 1.02
N ASN A 274 4.54 -13.33 0.42
CA ASN A 274 4.80 -12.87 -0.94
C ASN A 274 5.06 -14.04 -1.89
N SER A 275 4.57 -13.92 -3.13
CA SER A 275 4.79 -14.95 -4.16
C SER A 275 6.20 -14.95 -4.76
N PHE A 276 6.88 -13.80 -4.77
CA PHE A 276 8.20 -13.60 -5.41
C PHE A 276 9.23 -12.88 -4.53
N ASN A 277 8.85 -12.48 -3.32
CA ASN A 277 9.75 -11.84 -2.34
C ASN A 277 9.77 -12.67 -1.05
N ASN A 278 10.66 -12.31 -0.13
CA ASN A 278 10.63 -12.88 1.21
C ASN A 278 9.31 -12.55 1.90
N ASP A 279 8.88 -13.44 2.79
CA ASP A 279 7.77 -13.16 3.68
C ASP A 279 8.20 -12.13 4.74
N TYR A 280 7.25 -11.31 5.16
CA TYR A 280 7.47 -10.26 6.15
C TYR A 280 6.72 -10.59 7.44
N LEU A 281 7.39 -10.44 8.57
CA LEU A 281 6.75 -10.37 9.88
C LEU A 281 7.09 -9.02 10.50
N GLY A 282 6.10 -8.33 11.04
CA GLY A 282 6.32 -7.02 11.61
C GLY A 282 5.43 -6.68 12.76
N GLY A 283 5.87 -5.68 13.52
CA GLY A 283 5.13 -5.10 14.63
C GLY A 283 5.28 -3.59 14.64
N GLY A 284 4.27 -2.91 15.18
CA GLY A 284 4.27 -1.45 15.26
C GLY A 284 3.43 -0.90 16.41
N LEU A 285 3.64 0.38 16.65
CA LEU A 285 2.90 1.19 17.61
C LEU A 285 2.44 2.46 16.92
N GLU A 286 1.16 2.80 17.08
CA GLU A 286 0.62 4.11 16.75
C GLU A 286 0.10 4.77 18.04
N TYR A 287 0.44 6.03 18.25
CA TYR A 287 -0.18 6.85 19.29
C TYR A 287 -0.92 7.99 18.64
N ALA A 288 -2.18 8.21 19.02
CA ALA A 288 -3.04 9.27 18.55
C ALA A 288 -3.57 10.10 19.70
N TYR A 289 -3.42 11.41 19.59
CA TYR A 289 -4.04 12.40 20.46
C TYR A 289 -5.17 13.09 19.72
N ARG A 290 -6.40 12.89 20.20
CA ARG A 290 -7.67 13.39 19.65
C ARG A 290 -7.86 13.10 18.17
N GLU A 291 -7.24 12.04 17.67
CA GLU A 291 -7.14 11.74 16.23
C GLU A 291 -6.66 12.94 15.39
N THR A 292 -5.99 13.91 16.01
CA THR A 292 -5.51 15.16 15.39
C THR A 292 -4.01 15.06 15.18
N PHE A 293 -3.28 14.56 16.18
CA PHE A 293 -1.85 14.33 16.12
C PHE A 293 -1.59 12.84 16.28
N MET A 294 -0.88 12.24 15.34
CA MET A 294 -0.56 10.82 15.37
C MET A 294 0.94 10.62 15.15
N LEU A 295 1.55 9.72 15.93
CA LEU A 295 2.92 9.28 15.78
C LEU A 295 2.97 7.77 15.64
N ARG A 296 3.86 7.30 14.76
CA ARG A 296 3.96 5.90 14.37
C ARG A 296 5.40 5.45 14.35
N GLY A 297 5.63 4.22 14.79
CA GLY A 297 6.88 3.50 14.63
C GLY A 297 6.61 2.03 14.39
N ALA A 298 7.35 1.42 13.48
CA ALA A 298 7.25 -0.01 13.18
C ALA A 298 8.60 -0.62 12.82
N TYR A 299 8.68 -1.94 12.99
CA TYR A 299 9.78 -2.76 12.52
C TYR A 299 9.27 -3.93 11.69
N ARG A 300 9.79 -4.06 10.47
CA ARG A 300 9.56 -5.17 9.54
C ARG A 300 10.79 -6.05 9.49
N TYR A 301 10.61 -7.32 9.84
CA TYR A 301 11.61 -8.35 9.65
C TYR A 301 11.33 -9.15 8.38
N GLU A 302 12.39 -9.43 7.65
CA GLU A 302 12.42 -10.37 6.53
C GLU A 302 13.74 -11.14 6.59
N GLN A 303 13.77 -12.36 6.04
CA GLN A 303 14.96 -13.19 6.09
C GLN A 303 16.17 -12.47 5.48
N GLY A 304 17.27 -12.38 6.24
CA GLY A 304 18.52 -11.79 5.76
C GLY A 304 18.63 -10.26 5.86
N ILE A 305 17.62 -9.56 6.41
CA ILE A 305 17.57 -8.08 6.45
C ILE A 305 18.80 -7.42 7.12
N GLY A 306 19.42 -8.10 8.10
CA GLY A 306 20.59 -7.59 8.83
C GLY A 306 21.93 -7.84 8.13
N SER A 307 21.96 -8.60 7.03
CA SER A 307 23.21 -8.99 6.35
C SER A 307 23.33 -8.32 4.99
N ARG A 308 24.55 -7.88 4.68
CA ARG A 308 24.88 -7.21 3.42
C ARG A 308 24.72 -8.13 2.21
N GLU A 309 24.98 -9.41 2.39
CA GLU A 309 25.08 -10.42 1.33
C GLU A 309 23.75 -11.12 1.08
N THR A 310 22.91 -11.25 2.11
CA THR A 310 21.68 -12.03 2.03
C THR A 310 20.41 -11.19 1.99
N SER A 311 20.49 -9.86 2.15
CA SER A 311 19.31 -9.00 2.12
C SER A 311 18.75 -8.88 0.71
N ASN A 312 17.45 -9.14 0.57
CA ASN A 312 16.67 -8.94 -0.66
C ASN A 312 15.95 -7.58 -0.68
N THR A 313 16.14 -6.77 0.35
CA THR A 313 15.60 -5.40 0.42
C THR A 313 16.69 -4.37 0.62
N PHE A 314 16.38 -3.15 0.18
CA PHE A 314 17.15 -1.98 0.51
C PHE A 314 16.72 -1.35 1.85
N TYR A 315 15.60 -1.76 2.46
CA TYR A 315 15.14 -1.23 3.75
C TYR A 315 15.95 -1.77 4.94
N THR A 316 16.04 -0.99 6.01
CA THR A 316 16.63 -1.43 7.30
C THR A 316 15.63 -2.16 8.20
N GLY A 317 14.36 -2.22 7.80
CA GLY A 317 13.26 -2.75 8.60
C GLY A 317 12.55 -1.71 9.46
N LEU A 318 13.16 -0.55 9.75
CA LEU A 318 12.51 0.51 10.53
C LEU A 318 11.59 1.39 9.68
N ALA A 319 10.47 1.81 10.25
CA ALA A 319 9.62 2.86 9.72
C ALA A 319 9.17 3.80 10.84
N ALA A 320 9.07 5.08 10.52
CA ALA A 320 8.46 6.07 11.38
C ALA A 320 7.58 7.01 10.57
N GLY A 321 6.56 7.58 11.20
CA GLY A 321 5.73 8.58 10.56
C GLY A 321 4.93 9.41 11.55
N ALA A 322 4.44 10.53 11.05
CA ALA A 322 3.60 11.45 11.80
C ALA A 322 2.44 11.93 10.92
N THR A 323 1.31 12.24 11.55
CA THR A 323 0.18 12.90 10.91
C THR A 323 -0.30 14.03 11.78
N ILE A 324 -0.62 15.14 11.12
CA ILE A 324 -1.39 16.24 11.70
C ILE A 324 -2.64 16.38 10.85
N GLN A 325 -3.81 16.26 11.46
CA GLN A 325 -5.07 16.50 10.80
C GLN A 325 -5.97 17.40 11.63
N LYS A 326 -6.73 18.28 10.98
CA LYS A 326 -7.60 19.25 11.64
C LYS A 326 -8.86 19.50 10.83
N SER A 327 -10.00 19.50 11.52
CA SER A 327 -11.29 19.90 10.94
C SER A 327 -11.41 21.44 10.93
N LEU A 328 -11.82 21.98 9.78
CA LEU A 328 -11.98 23.42 9.55
C LEU A 328 -13.36 23.90 9.99
N GLY A 329 -13.63 23.89 11.29
CA GLY A 329 -14.94 24.20 11.89
C GLY A 329 -15.71 22.93 12.28
N GLU A 330 -16.84 23.08 12.99
CA GLU A 330 -17.58 21.95 13.58
C GLU A 330 -18.14 20.97 12.55
N ASN A 331 -18.56 21.45 11.38
CA ASN A 331 -19.02 20.64 10.24
C ASN A 331 -18.16 20.85 8.99
N GLY A 332 -16.94 21.35 9.18
CA GLY A 332 -16.04 21.65 8.08
C GLY A 332 -15.28 20.42 7.57
N PRO A 333 -14.65 20.54 6.40
CA PRO A 333 -13.75 19.50 5.92
C PRO A 333 -12.55 19.33 6.86
N THR A 334 -12.00 18.13 6.89
CA THR A 334 -10.76 17.80 7.60
C THR A 334 -9.60 17.76 6.62
N LEU A 335 -8.56 18.54 6.91
CA LEU A 335 -7.29 18.51 6.21
C LEU A 335 -6.31 17.66 6.99
N ALA A 336 -5.63 16.73 6.34
CA ALA A 336 -4.58 15.89 6.94
C ALA A 336 -3.26 16.02 6.16
N LEU A 337 -2.17 16.15 6.90
CA LEU A 337 -0.80 16.14 6.41
C LEU A 337 -0.08 14.96 7.03
N ASP A 338 0.45 14.09 6.18
CA ASP A 338 1.17 12.90 6.58
C ASP A 338 2.61 12.97 6.10
N TYR A 339 3.53 12.54 6.95
CA TYR A 339 4.92 12.32 6.59
C TYR A 339 5.40 10.99 7.13
N SER A 340 6.15 10.25 6.32
CA SER A 340 6.86 9.06 6.77
C SER A 340 8.27 8.98 6.23
N TYR A 341 9.09 8.27 7.01
CA TYR A 341 10.47 7.97 6.70
C TYR A 341 10.74 6.48 6.92
N ARG A 342 11.34 5.85 5.91
CA ARG A 342 11.80 4.46 5.96
C ARG A 342 13.29 4.46 5.64
N PRO A 343 14.18 4.23 6.63
CA PRO A 343 15.61 4.21 6.39
C PRO A 343 15.98 3.01 5.53
N THR A 344 16.94 3.23 4.65
CA THR A 344 17.42 2.24 3.68
C THR A 344 18.90 1.98 3.93
N ALA A 345 19.35 0.74 3.78
CA ALA A 345 20.77 0.40 3.93
C ALA A 345 21.59 0.83 2.70
N ARG A 346 20.98 0.83 1.50
CA ARG A 346 21.64 1.17 0.22
C ARG A 346 20.66 1.82 -0.77
N PRO A 347 20.86 3.08 -1.15
CA PRO A 347 21.68 4.11 -0.48
C PRO A 347 21.18 4.39 0.95
N ASN A 348 22.00 4.96 1.84
CA ASN A 348 21.60 5.31 3.22
C ASN A 348 20.85 6.66 3.32
N ASN A 349 19.93 6.89 2.39
CA ASN A 349 19.22 8.17 2.30
C ASN A 349 17.71 8.02 2.51
N GLY A 350 17.22 6.80 2.69
CA GLY A 350 15.84 6.49 3.00
C GLY A 350 14.86 6.71 1.86
N VAL A 351 13.61 6.38 2.16
CA VAL A 351 12.42 6.75 1.39
C VAL A 351 11.62 7.74 2.22
N HIS A 352 11.30 8.89 1.62
CA HIS A 352 10.46 9.92 2.21
C HIS A 352 9.11 9.92 1.50
N THR A 353 8.01 9.91 2.24
CA THR A 353 6.66 10.01 1.66
C THR A 353 5.89 11.13 2.34
N PHE A 354 5.35 12.02 1.54
CA PHE A 354 4.46 13.10 1.95
C PHE A 354 3.06 12.81 1.42
N SER A 355 2.03 13.10 2.20
CA SER A 355 0.65 13.05 1.73
C SER A 355 -0.18 14.19 2.26
N LEU A 356 -1.08 14.66 1.42
CA LEU A 356 -2.10 15.65 1.74
C LEU A 356 -3.45 15.00 1.48
N ARG A 357 -4.34 15.01 2.47
CA ARG A 357 -5.70 14.50 2.32
C ARG A 357 -6.72 15.53 2.76
N PHE A 358 -7.84 15.53 2.05
CA PHE A 358 -8.98 16.39 2.28
C PHE A 358 -10.23 15.52 2.39
N MET A 359 -10.87 15.52 3.55
CA MET A 359 -12.05 14.72 3.86
C MET A 359 -13.24 15.65 4.12
N THR A 360 -14.29 15.55 3.33
CA THR A 360 -15.50 16.35 3.56
C THR A 360 -16.30 15.80 4.73
N ALA A 361 -16.97 16.70 5.45
CA ALA A 361 -17.88 16.29 6.52
C ALA A 361 -19.05 15.47 5.94
N PRO A 362 -19.65 14.56 6.73
CA PRO A 362 -20.87 13.87 6.34
C PRO A 362 -21.97 14.85 5.96
N LYS A 363 -22.70 14.61 4.86
CA LYS A 363 -23.91 15.38 4.54
C LYS A 363 -24.93 15.21 5.67
N SER A 364 -25.58 16.30 6.09
CA SER A 364 -26.62 16.23 7.12
C SER A 364 -27.83 15.46 6.58
N LYS A 365 -28.61 14.80 7.46
CA LYS A 365 -29.83 14.06 7.05
C LYS A 365 -30.85 14.94 6.31
N LYS A 366 -30.83 16.27 6.47
CA LYS A 366 -31.73 17.20 5.76
C LYS A 366 -31.37 17.40 4.29
N ASP A 367 -30.10 17.21 3.92
CA ASP A 367 -29.64 17.44 2.54
C ASP A 367 -29.86 16.20 1.66
N ALA A 368 -30.08 15.03 2.26
CA ALA A 368 -30.33 13.78 1.54
C ALA A 368 -31.79 13.61 1.09
N SER A 369 -32.74 14.25 1.78
CA SER A 369 -34.17 14.17 1.45
C SER A 369 -34.62 15.10 0.32
N GLY A 370 -33.75 16.01 -0.15
CA GLY A 370 -34.05 16.93 -1.26
C GLY A 370 -33.64 16.42 -2.63
N ALA A 371 -33.00 15.24 -2.73
CA ALA A 371 -32.54 14.66 -4.00
C ALA A 371 -33.44 13.52 -4.52
N ASP A 372 -34.41 13.08 -3.72
CA ASP A 372 -35.41 12.07 -4.12
C ASP A 372 -36.74 12.73 -4.56
N SER A 373 -36.76 14.06 -4.78
CA SER A 373 -37.95 14.84 -5.10
C SER A 373 -37.80 15.73 -6.34
N GLU A 374 -37.07 15.26 -7.37
CA GLU A 374 -37.16 15.79 -8.74
C GLU A 374 -37.22 14.67 -9.78
#